data_AF-M3CYI2-F1
#
_entry.id   AF-M3CYI2-F1
#
_cell.length_a   1.000
_cell.length_b   1.000
_cell.length_c   1.000
_cell.angle_alpha   90.00
_cell.angle_beta   90.00
_cell.angle_gamma   90.00
#
_symmetry.space_group_name_H-M   'P 1'
#
loop_
_entity.id
_entity.type
_entity.pdbx_description
1 polymer ?
#
loop_
_entity_poly.entity_id
_entity_poly.type
_entity_poly.pdbx_seq_one_letter_code
_entity_poly.pdbx_strand_id
1 'polypeptide(L)' 'MNAVVATPFRVTWCRRRAVSFQQVRGLRNEWNGGKEVKVARDGTELEPAVAKRILQLIHAPMMQEVVGGPAY' A
#
# COMPACT_ATOMS: atom_id res chain seq x y z
N MET A 1 22.68 -8.84 -21.88
CA MET A 1 21.96 -9.42 -20.73
C MET A 1 20.50 -9.57 -21.15
N ASN A 2 20.04 -10.80 -21.33
CA ASN A 2 18.66 -11.06 -21.78
C ASN A 2 17.75 -11.02 -20.55
N ALA A 3 16.87 -10.02 -20.47
CA ALA A 3 15.87 -9.97 -19.41
C ALA A 3 14.85 -11.08 -19.65
N VAL A 4 14.71 -12.00 -18.70
CA VAL A 4 13.62 -12.98 -18.71
C VAL A 4 12.37 -12.26 -18.23
N VAL A 5 11.45 -11.97 -19.15
CA VAL A 5 10.11 -11.47 -18.82
C VAL A 5 9.18 -12.67 -18.71
N ALA A 6 8.54 -12.84 -17.55
CA ALA A 6 7.58 -13.90 -17.30
C ALA A 6 6.32 -13.74 -18.17
N THR A 7 5.50 -14.79 -18.25
CA THR A 7 4.22 -14.75 -18.97
C THR A 7 3.27 -13.73 -18.33
N PRO A 8 2.68 -12.81 -19.11
CA PRO A 8 1.76 -11.81 -18.58
C PRO A 8 0.45 -12.44 -18.12
N PHE A 9 -0.22 -11.79 -17.15
CA PHE A 9 -1.56 -12.14 -16.68
C PHE A 9 -2.46 -10.91 -16.62
N ARG A 10 -3.78 -11.11 -16.70
CA ARG A 10 -4.75 -10.01 -16.69
C ARG A 10 -5.06 -9.60 -15.25
N VAL A 11 -5.11 -8.29 -15.01
CA VAL A 11 -5.57 -7.70 -13.74
C VAL A 11 -6.62 -6.62 -14.01
N THR A 12 -7.50 -6.39 -13.03
CA THR A 12 -8.44 -5.26 -13.02
C THR A 12 -8.13 -4.37 -11.83
N TRP A 13 -7.97 -3.08 -12.07
CA TRP A 13 -7.77 -2.10 -10.99
C TRP A 13 -9.06 -1.86 -10.22
N CYS A 14 -9.18 -2.40 -9.01
CA CYS A 14 -10.34 -2.17 -8.14
C CYS A 14 -10.36 -0.77 -7.52
N ARG A 15 -9.20 -0.29 -7.02
CA ARG A 15 -9.01 1.04 -6.41
C ARG A 15 -7.58 1.53 -6.66
N ARG A 16 -7.38 2.86 -6.75
CA ARG A 16 -6.08 3.52 -6.99
C ARG A 16 -5.88 4.75 -6.10
N ARG A 17 -5.88 4.57 -4.78
CA ARG A 17 -5.60 5.64 -3.80
C ARG A 17 -4.18 5.50 -3.27
N ALA A 18 -3.41 6.59 -3.24
CA ALA A 18 -2.10 6.59 -2.61
C ALA A 18 -2.24 6.46 -1.08
N VAL A 19 -1.45 5.57 -0.48
CA VAL A 19 -1.30 5.43 0.97
C VAL A 19 0.13 5.81 1.32
N SER A 20 0.32 6.86 2.13
CA SER A 20 1.67 7.27 2.52
C SER A 20 2.24 6.31 3.57
N PHE A 21 3.57 6.22 3.66
CA PHE A 21 4.23 5.43 4.70
C PHE A 21 3.92 5.90 6.12
N GLN A 22 3.56 7.17 6.30
CA GLN A 22 3.12 7.68 7.58
C GLN A 22 1.76 7.08 8.01
N GLN A 23 0.84 6.87 7.06
CA GLN A 23 -0.47 6.26 7.33
C GLN A 23 -0.37 4.80 7.78
N VAL A 24 0.72 4.11 7.45
CA VAL A 24 0.97 2.69 7.81
C VAL A 24 2.10 2.54 8.82
N ARG A 25 2.56 3.62 9.46
CA ARG A 25 3.63 3.58 10.46
C ARG A 25 3.26 2.61 11.59
N GLY A 26 4.20 1.75 11.99
CA GLY A 26 3.99 0.75 13.05
C GLY A 26 3.15 -0.47 12.64
N LEU A 27 2.52 -0.50 11.46
CA LEU A 27 1.86 -1.69 10.95
C LEU A 27 2.93 -2.69 10.48
N ARG A 28 2.96 -3.89 11.07
CA ARG A 28 3.98 -4.92 10.84
C ARG A 28 3.41 -6.17 10.20
N ASN A 29 4.22 -6.88 9.42
CA ASN A 29 3.86 -8.13 8.76
C ASN A 29 4.68 -9.29 9.34
N GLU A 30 4.04 -10.17 10.12
CA GLU A 30 4.70 -11.30 10.76
C GLU A 30 5.30 -12.29 9.74
N TRP A 31 4.68 -12.42 8.57
CA TRP A 31 5.18 -13.26 7.47
C TRP A 31 6.49 -12.73 6.86
N ASN A 32 6.85 -11.48 7.12
CA ASN A 32 8.13 -10.88 6.73
C ASN A 32 9.01 -10.57 7.95
N GLY A 33 8.96 -11.44 8.97
CA GLY A 33 9.78 -11.32 10.19
C GLY A 33 9.41 -10.12 11.05
N GLY A 34 8.12 -9.75 11.10
CA GLY A 34 7.62 -8.64 11.91
C GLY A 34 8.12 -7.26 11.48
N LYS A 35 8.63 -7.13 10.24
CA LYS A 35 9.06 -5.84 9.67
C LYS A 35 7.85 -4.94 9.42
N GLU A 36 8.07 -3.63 9.45
CA GLU A 36 7.03 -2.68 9.02
C GLU A 36 6.59 -2.97 7.58
N VAL A 37 5.29 -2.85 7.31
CA VAL A 37 4.68 -3.26 6.03
C VAL A 37 5.23 -2.51 4.82
N LYS A 38 5.76 -1.30 5.02
CA LYS A 38 6.44 -0.52 3.98
C LYS A 38 7.79 -1.11 3.54
N VAL A 39 8.34 -2.04 4.32
CA VAL A 39 9.60 -2.73 4.05
C VAL A 39 9.29 -4.09 3.43
N ALA A 40 9.20 -4.13 2.10
CA ALA A 40 8.88 -5.33 1.34
C ALA A 40 9.69 -5.37 0.03
N ARG A 41 9.98 -6.58 -0.45
CA ARG A 41 10.45 -6.80 -1.83
C ARG A 41 9.25 -7.07 -2.75
N ASP A 42 9.47 -6.99 -4.05
CA ASP A 42 8.45 -7.43 -5.01
C ASP A 42 8.02 -8.88 -4.72
N GLY A 43 6.72 -9.15 -4.82
CA GLY A 43 6.12 -10.45 -4.48
C GLY A 43 6.07 -10.82 -2.99
N THR A 44 6.35 -9.90 -2.06
CA THR A 44 6.20 -10.19 -0.61
C THR A 44 4.73 -10.34 -0.24
N GLU A 45 4.35 -11.51 0.27
CA GLU A 45 3.00 -11.76 0.79
C GLU A 45 2.73 -11.01 2.10
N LEU A 46 1.46 -10.68 2.34
CA LEU A 46 0.99 -9.98 3.53
C LEU A 46 0.05 -10.86 4.34
N GLU A 47 0.22 -10.86 5.67
CA GLU A 47 -0.78 -11.43 6.56
C GLU A 47 -2.17 -10.81 6.31
N PRO A 48 -3.27 -11.60 6.27
CA PRO A 48 -4.60 -11.11 5.91
C PRO A 48 -5.09 -9.94 6.77
N ALA A 49 -4.75 -9.94 8.07
CA ALA A 49 -5.12 -8.86 8.98
C ALA A 49 -4.44 -7.53 8.60
N VAL A 50 -3.16 -7.59 8.23
CA VAL A 50 -2.36 -6.43 7.78
C VAL A 50 -2.89 -5.91 6.46
N ALA A 51 -3.14 -6.80 5.50
CA ALA A 51 -3.72 -6.45 4.20
C ALA A 51 -5.09 -5.77 4.34
N LYS A 52 -5.95 -6.28 5.22
CA LYS A 52 -7.27 -5.68 5.51
C LYS A 52 -7.13 -4.24 6.03
N ARG A 53 -6.14 -3.96 6.87
CA ARG A 53 -5.91 -2.60 7.38
C ARG A 53 -5.45 -1.64 6.28
N ILE A 54 -4.59 -2.09 5.37
CA ILE A 54 -4.20 -1.31 4.18
C ILE A 54 -5.40 -1.07 3.27
N LEU A 55 -6.24 -2.09 3.04
CA LEU A 55 -7.45 -1.94 2.23
C LEU A 55 -8.42 -0.91 2.83
N GLN A 56 -8.59 -0.88 4.16
CA GLN A 56 -9.39 0.15 4.82
C GLN A 56 -8.86 1.55 4.55
N LEU A 57 -7.53 1.75 4.56
CA LEU A 57 -6.93 3.01 4.16
C LEU A 57 -7.25 3.31 2.71
N ILE A 58 -7.01 2.40 1.77
CA ILE A 58 -7.25 2.63 0.33
C ILE A 58 -8.72 2.99 0.03
N HIS A 59 -9.67 2.39 0.75
CA HIS A 59 -11.11 2.60 0.59
C HIS A 59 -11.66 3.77 1.40
N ALA A 60 -10.89 4.32 2.35
CA ALA A 60 -11.32 5.47 3.13
C ALA A 60 -11.67 6.63 2.18
N PRO A 61 -12.79 7.33 2.42
CA PRO A 61 -13.12 8.52 1.66
C PRO A 61 -11.95 9.49 1.76
N MET A 62 -11.58 10.09 0.63
CA MET A 62 -10.58 11.14 0.61
C MET A 62 -11.13 12.27 1.48
N MET A 63 -10.60 12.41 2.70
CA MET A 63 -10.79 13.63 3.47
C MET A 63 -10.20 14.72 2.57
N GLN A 64 -11.07 15.52 1.94
CA GLN A 64 -10.64 16.68 1.18
C GLN A 64 -9.71 17.47 2.10
N GLU A 65 -8.50 17.73 1.63
CA GLU A 65 -7.72 18.81 2.22
C GLU A 65 -8.62 20.02 2.23
N VAL A 66 -8.89 20.55 3.42
CA VAL A 66 -9.63 21.79 3.58
C VAL A 66 -8.84 22.85 2.83
N VAL A 67 -9.33 23.23 1.65
CA VAL A 67 -8.82 24.36 0.87
C VAL A 67 -9.12 25.61 1.69
N GLY A 68 -8.18 26.01 2.55
CA GLY A 68 -8.36 27.11 3.48
C GLY A 68 -7.22 27.27 4.48
N GLY A 69 -6.01 27.60 4.01
CA GLY A 69 -4.89 28.04 4.84
C GLY A 69 -4.05 29.07 4.06
N PRO A 70 -3.53 30.13 4.71
CA PRO A 70 -3.37 31.42 4.08
C PRO A 70 -2.23 31.45 3.05
N ALA A 71 -2.40 32.33 2.06
CA ALA A 71 -1.34 32.76 1.17
C ALA A 71 -0.21 33.40 2.00
N TYR A 72 1.01 32.91 1.80
CA TYR A 72 2.23 33.67 1.98
C TYR A 72 2.77 34.04 0.61
#